data_AF-A0A4C1TSC4-F1
#
_entry.id   AF-A0A4C1TSC4-F1
#
_cell.length_a   1.000
_cell.length_b   1.000
_cell.length_c   1.000
_cell.angle_alpha   90.00
_cell.angle_beta   90.00
_cell.angle_gamma   90.00
#
_symmetry.space_group_name_H-M   'P 1'
#
loop_
_entity.id
_entity.type
_entity.pdbx_description
1 polymer ?
#
loop_
_entity_poly.entity_id
_entity_poly.type
_entity_poly.pdbx_seq_one_letter_code
_entity_poly.pdbx_strand_id
1 'polypeptide(L)'
;MKEQLPPSQVSGSSGCSEFLLDSVSVEPHLINSEELNDLVRDLNLLEAEILTSRLKQWNFLKKNVNINDQRKRHEIFSAFFTKEDGLCYRNDVKGLYETIGIPCVPSKWCLFIDSSTKSLKAGLLHNGNKFPSLPLAHSIMLKENYKSFKMVLQNLQYE
;
A
#
# COMPACT_ATOMS: atom_id res chain seq x y z
N MET A 1 -39.86 -10.74 -55.78
CA MET A 1 -38.52 -10.38 -56.29
C MET A 1 -37.89 -9.53 -55.20
N LYS A 2 -37.28 -10.12 -54.16
CA LYS A 2 -35.83 -10.42 -54.06
C LYS A 2 -34.98 -9.31 -54.69
N GLU A 3 -34.30 -8.53 -53.86
CA GLU A 3 -32.84 -8.52 -53.85
C GLU A 3 -32.29 -7.93 -52.54
N GLN A 4 -31.22 -8.57 -52.09
CA GLN A 4 -30.49 -8.42 -50.83
C GLN A 4 -29.03 -8.20 -51.26
N LEU A 5 -28.30 -7.30 -50.61
CA LEU A 5 -26.85 -7.12 -50.78
C LEU A 5 -26.21 -6.92 -49.39
N PRO A 6 -24.91 -7.25 -49.19
CA PRO A 6 -24.48 -8.46 -48.49
C PRO A 6 -23.85 -8.17 -47.12
N PRO A 7 -23.63 -9.19 -46.27
CA PRO A 7 -22.89 -9.03 -45.03
C PRO A 7 -21.38 -8.98 -45.33
N SER A 8 -20.71 -7.94 -44.83
CA SER A 8 -19.26 -7.89 -44.75
C SER A 8 -18.75 -8.99 -43.81
N GLN A 9 -18.03 -9.93 -44.38
CA GLN A 9 -17.29 -10.96 -43.66
C GLN A 9 -16.13 -10.30 -42.90
N VAL A 10 -16.16 -10.36 -41.57
CA VAL A 10 -14.93 -10.33 -40.77
C VAL A 10 -14.76 -11.74 -40.21
N SER A 11 -13.79 -12.43 -40.80
CA SER A 11 -13.28 -13.70 -40.32
C SER A 11 -12.25 -13.39 -39.24
N GLY A 12 -12.46 -13.95 -38.05
CA GLY A 12 -11.59 -13.83 -36.90
C GLY A 12 -11.81 -15.03 -36.00
N SER A 13 -11.36 -16.20 -36.46
CA SER A 13 -11.21 -17.38 -35.61
C SER A 13 -10.15 -17.09 -34.56
N SER A 14 -10.57 -17.00 -33.30
CA SER A 14 -9.70 -17.31 -32.17
C SER A 14 -10.57 -18.00 -31.14
N GLY A 15 -10.34 -19.30 -30.95
CA GLY A 15 -10.97 -20.06 -29.89
C GLY A 15 -10.55 -19.50 -28.54
N CYS A 16 -11.38 -18.62 -27.98
CA CYS A 16 -11.36 -18.31 -26.56
C CYS A 16 -12.47 -19.14 -25.93
N SER A 17 -12.08 -20.08 -25.07
CA SER A 17 -13.00 -20.83 -24.21
C SER A 17 -14.07 -19.89 -23.65
N GLU A 18 -15.32 -20.17 -24.01
CA GLU A 18 -16.49 -19.50 -23.49
C GLU A 18 -16.56 -19.82 -21.99
N PHE A 19 -16.05 -18.91 -21.16
CA PHE A 19 -16.36 -18.93 -19.74
C PHE A 19 -17.86 -18.70 -19.64
N LEU A 20 -18.62 -19.76 -19.36
CA LEU A 20 -20.03 -19.70 -19.03
C LEU A 20 -20.20 -18.77 -17.83
N LEU A 21 -20.52 -17.50 -18.11
CA LEU A 21 -20.93 -16.55 -17.11
C LEU A 21 -22.39 -16.83 -16.78
N ASP A 22 -22.56 -17.64 -15.72
CA ASP A 22 -23.81 -17.79 -15.00
C ASP A 22 -24.38 -16.38 -14.72
N SER A 23 -25.65 -16.16 -15.03
CA SER A 23 -26.29 -14.84 -15.19
C SER A 23 -25.79 -13.79 -14.18
N VAL A 24 -24.86 -12.97 -14.64
CA VAL A 24 -24.19 -11.95 -13.82
C VAL A 24 -25.17 -10.81 -13.58
N SER A 25 -25.25 -10.36 -12.32
CA SER A 25 -25.93 -9.11 -11.96
C SER A 25 -25.55 -8.00 -12.95
N VAL A 26 -26.55 -7.38 -13.58
CA VAL A 26 -26.35 -6.35 -14.63
C VAL A 26 -25.82 -5.03 -14.04
N GLU A 27 -25.73 -4.92 -12.71
CA GLU A 27 -25.20 -3.73 -12.05
C GLU A 27 -23.66 -3.73 -12.02
N PRO A 28 -23.02 -2.62 -12.42
CA PRO A 28 -21.57 -2.48 -12.34
C PRO A 28 -21.09 -2.48 -10.88
N HIS A 29 -20.01 -3.22 -10.62
CA HIS A 29 -19.37 -3.24 -9.30
C HIS A 29 -18.83 -1.84 -8.94
N LEU A 30 -19.22 -1.34 -7.76
CA LEU A 30 -18.72 -0.08 -7.22
C LEU A 30 -17.65 -0.34 -6.17
N ILE A 31 -16.45 0.15 -6.46
CA ILE A 31 -15.27 0.05 -5.61
C ILE A 31 -15.51 0.86 -4.33
N ASN A 32 -15.31 0.21 -3.19
CA ASN A 32 -15.35 0.85 -1.87
C ASN A 32 -13.94 1.33 -1.43
N SER A 33 -13.84 1.92 -0.23
CA SER A 33 -12.57 2.49 0.24
C SER A 33 -11.49 1.43 0.49
N GLU A 34 -11.84 0.26 1.01
CA GLU A 34 -10.91 -0.84 1.26
C GLU A 34 -10.37 -1.41 -0.06
N GLU A 35 -11.25 -1.71 -1.01
CA GLU A 35 -10.87 -2.19 -2.34
C GLU A 35 -10.00 -1.18 -3.09
N LEU A 36 -10.29 0.12 -2.94
CA LEU A 36 -9.46 1.18 -3.49
C LEU A 36 -8.06 1.19 -2.86
N ASN A 37 -7.96 1.00 -1.54
CA ASN A 37 -6.68 0.93 -0.85
C ASN A 37 -5.86 -0.30 -1.28
N ASP A 38 -6.52 -1.45 -1.45
CA ASP A 38 -5.90 -2.65 -1.99
C ASP A 38 -5.40 -2.41 -3.42
N LEU A 39 -6.21 -1.79 -4.29
CA LEU A 39 -5.81 -1.47 -5.67
C LEU A 39 -4.60 -0.52 -5.71
N VAL A 40 -4.58 0.50 -4.85
CA VAL A 40 -3.46 1.44 -4.73
C VAL A 40 -2.18 0.73 -4.28
N ARG A 41 -2.30 -0.21 -3.33
CA ARG A 41 -1.18 -1.02 -2.84
C ARG A 41 -0.66 -1.94 -3.94
N ASP A 42 -1.55 -2.70 -4.59
CA ASP A 42 -1.19 -3.74 -5.53
C ASP A 42 -0.59 -3.16 -6.82
N LEU A 43 -1.03 -1.97 -7.23
CA LEU A 43 -0.44 -1.21 -8.33
C LEU A 43 0.79 -0.38 -7.93
N ASN A 44 1.17 -0.37 -6.64
CA ASN A 44 2.28 0.38 -6.07
C ASN A 44 2.29 1.87 -6.49
N LEU A 45 1.12 2.52 -6.42
CA LEU A 45 0.93 3.86 -6.95
C LEU A 45 1.35 4.94 -5.96
N LEU A 46 2.27 5.80 -6.41
CA LEU A 46 2.62 7.04 -5.70
C LEU A 46 1.52 8.10 -5.81
N GLU A 47 0.78 8.11 -6.93
CA GLU A 47 -0.28 9.08 -7.22
C GLU A 47 -1.69 8.44 -7.17
N ALA A 48 -1.99 7.78 -6.04
CA ALA A 48 -3.29 7.17 -5.76
C ALA A 48 -4.49 8.13 -5.98
N GLU A 49 -4.25 9.42 -5.79
CA GLU A 49 -5.26 10.47 -5.96
C GLU A 49 -5.77 10.58 -7.40
N ILE A 50 -4.87 10.53 -8.40
CA ILE A 50 -5.24 10.67 -9.81
C ILE A 50 -6.13 9.50 -10.22
N LEU A 51 -5.74 8.29 -9.83
CA LEU A 51 -6.53 7.08 -10.05
C LEU A 51 -7.93 7.23 -9.41
N THR A 52 -7.98 7.63 -8.13
CA THR A 52 -9.24 7.80 -7.41
C THR A 52 -10.13 8.85 -8.08
N SER A 53 -9.55 9.95 -8.56
CA SER A 53 -10.27 11.01 -9.29
C SER A 53 -10.88 10.49 -10.60
N ARG A 54 -10.12 9.70 -11.37
CA ARG A 54 -10.61 9.06 -12.61
C ARG A 54 -11.71 8.04 -12.35
N LEU A 55 -11.54 7.18 -11.35
CA LEU A 55 -12.56 6.21 -10.95
C LEU A 55 -13.85 6.90 -10.50
N LYS A 56 -13.74 8.04 -9.81
CA LYS A 56 -14.90 8.87 -9.44
C LYS A 56 -15.58 9.46 -10.66
N GLN A 57 -14.82 9.99 -11.62
CA GLN A 57 -15.34 10.53 -12.89
C GLN A 57 -16.11 9.46 -13.69
N TRP A 58 -15.65 8.22 -13.66
CA TRP A 58 -16.30 7.08 -14.31
C TRP A 58 -17.48 6.48 -13.52
N ASN A 59 -17.79 7.03 -12.34
CA ASN A 59 -18.82 6.50 -11.44
C ASN A 59 -18.56 5.06 -10.98
N PHE A 60 -17.30 4.64 -10.86
CA PHE A 60 -16.91 3.32 -10.34
C PHE A 60 -16.67 3.29 -8.83
N LEU A 61 -16.76 4.43 -8.13
CA LEU A 61 -16.60 4.49 -6.68
C LEU A 61 -17.96 4.59 -5.99
N LYS A 62 -18.08 3.98 -4.81
CA LYS A 62 -19.22 4.24 -3.91
C LYS A 62 -19.22 5.71 -3.47
N LYS A 63 -20.42 6.28 -3.23
CA LYS A 63 -20.61 7.71 -2.91
C LYS A 63 -19.87 8.18 -1.64
N ASN A 64 -19.56 7.28 -0.72
CA ASN A 64 -18.89 7.56 0.54
C ASN A 64 -17.35 7.60 0.42
N VAL A 65 -16.77 7.28 -0.75
CA VAL A 65 -15.32 7.31 -0.94
C VAL A 65 -14.83 8.73 -1.22
N ASN A 66 -13.95 9.24 -0.36
CA ASN A 66 -13.37 10.56 -0.49
C ASN A 66 -11.95 10.50 -1.09
N ILE A 67 -11.71 11.29 -2.14
CA ILE A 67 -10.40 11.39 -2.80
C ILE A 67 -9.33 11.91 -1.81
N ASN A 68 -9.71 12.81 -0.91
CA ASN A 68 -8.78 13.43 0.03
C ASN A 68 -8.22 12.46 1.07
N ASP A 69 -8.89 11.34 1.33
CA ASP A 69 -8.44 10.34 2.31
C ASP A 69 -7.05 9.82 1.93
N GLN A 70 -6.78 9.66 0.63
CA GLN A 70 -5.49 9.19 0.12
C GLN A 70 -4.32 10.11 0.50
N ARG A 71 -4.53 11.44 0.54
CA ARG A 71 -3.51 12.43 0.95
C ARG A 71 -3.24 12.37 2.44
N LYS A 72 -4.28 12.15 3.23
CA LYS A 72 -4.24 12.20 4.71
C LYS A 72 -3.87 10.89 5.37
N ARG A 73 -3.68 9.80 4.60
CA ARG A 73 -3.35 8.47 5.15
C ARG A 73 -2.14 8.48 6.09
N HIS A 74 -1.15 9.31 5.80
CA HIS A 74 0.05 9.41 6.62
C HIS A 74 -0.19 10.15 7.95
N GLU A 75 -1.24 10.98 8.05
CA GLU A 75 -1.53 11.78 9.25
C GLU A 75 -1.80 10.89 10.47
N ILE A 76 -2.56 9.80 10.28
CA ILE A 76 -2.86 8.82 11.33
C ILE A 76 -1.56 8.22 11.89
N PHE A 77 -0.58 7.95 11.02
CA PHE A 77 0.67 7.35 11.43
C PHE A 77 1.69 8.36 11.97
N SER A 78 1.59 9.63 11.58
CA SER A 78 2.55 10.67 11.99
C SER A 78 2.65 10.84 13.50
N ALA A 79 1.57 10.59 14.24
CA ALA A 79 1.56 10.65 15.70
C ALA A 79 2.52 9.64 16.35
N PHE A 80 2.75 8.49 15.71
CA PHE A 80 3.62 7.42 16.20
C PHE A 80 5.10 7.64 15.89
N PHE A 81 5.48 8.73 15.22
CA PHE A 81 6.85 9.01 14.85
C PHE A 81 7.31 10.36 15.39
N THR A 82 8.53 10.37 15.93
CA THR A 82 9.23 11.57 16.37
C THR A 82 10.42 11.81 15.47
N LYS A 83 10.72 13.08 15.18
CA LYS A 83 11.90 13.48 14.41
C LYS A 83 12.81 14.34 15.28
N GLU A 84 14.00 13.83 15.55
CA GLU A 84 15.01 14.47 16.40
C GLU A 84 16.41 14.19 15.84
N ASP A 85 17.31 15.17 15.88
CA ASP A 85 18.71 15.03 15.42
C ASP A 85 18.88 14.41 14.01
N GLY A 86 17.94 14.67 13.11
CA GLY A 86 17.96 14.12 11.76
C GLY A 86 17.57 12.63 11.66
N LEU A 87 17.11 12.01 12.74
CA LEU A 87 16.51 10.68 12.80
C LEU A 87 14.99 10.81 13.00
N CYS A 88 14.22 10.17 12.14
CA CYS A 88 12.80 9.90 12.39
C CYS A 88 12.71 8.50 12.98
N TYR A 89 12.05 8.32 14.13
CA TYR A 89 11.91 7.02 14.79
C TYR A 89 10.54 6.86 15.44
N ARG A 90 10.09 5.61 15.62
CA ARG A 90 8.81 5.31 16.27
C ARG A 90 8.85 5.68 17.76
N ASN A 91 7.80 6.32 18.27
CA ASN A 91 7.67 6.73 19.67
C ASN A 91 6.70 5.82 20.48
N ASP A 92 5.73 5.18 19.81
CA ASP A 92 4.77 4.26 20.42
C ASP A 92 4.58 3.02 19.54
N VAL A 93 5.17 1.91 19.99
CA VAL A 93 5.07 0.61 19.32
C VAL A 93 3.67 0.06 19.43
N LYS A 94 3.11 0.10 20.63
CA LYS A 94 1.85 -0.61 20.91
C LYS A 94 0.72 0.04 20.11
N GLY A 95 0.62 1.37 20.13
CA GLY A 95 -0.36 2.11 19.35
C GLY A 95 -0.18 1.93 17.85
N LEU A 96 1.06 1.84 17.35
CA LEU A 96 1.32 1.54 15.95
C LEU A 96 0.79 0.16 15.54
N TYR A 97 1.08 -0.89 16.32
CA TYR A 97 0.59 -2.25 16.04
C TYR A 97 -0.95 -2.34 16.13
N GLU A 98 -1.55 -1.71 17.13
CA GLU A 98 -3.00 -1.65 17.31
C GLU A 98 -3.69 -0.92 16.15
N THR A 99 -3.12 0.20 15.70
CA THR A 99 -3.65 1.00 14.58
C THR A 99 -3.57 0.23 13.26
N ILE A 100 -2.51 -0.56 13.05
CA ILE A 100 -2.37 -1.40 11.86
C ILE A 100 -3.25 -2.66 11.97
N GLY A 101 -3.67 -3.05 13.18
CA GLY A 101 -4.48 -4.25 13.41
C GLY A 101 -3.67 -5.55 13.37
N ILE A 102 -2.37 -5.50 13.72
CA ILE A 102 -1.48 -6.67 13.72
C ILE A 102 -1.06 -6.99 15.17
N PRO A 103 -1.03 -8.27 15.60
CA PRO A 103 -0.60 -8.61 16.94
C PRO A 103 0.90 -8.31 17.15
N CYS A 104 1.21 -7.61 18.24
CA CYS A 104 2.57 -7.34 18.66
C CYS A 104 3.16 -8.57 19.39
N VAL A 105 3.79 -9.46 18.63
CA VAL A 105 4.48 -10.65 19.17
C VAL A 105 5.98 -10.55 18.87
N PRO A 106 6.82 -9.99 19.77
CA PRO A 106 8.21 -9.69 19.48
C PRO A 106 9.02 -10.86 18.89
N SER A 107 8.79 -12.10 19.36
CA SER A 107 9.47 -13.30 18.87
C SER A 107 9.17 -13.67 17.40
N LYS A 108 8.19 -13.01 16.78
CA LYS A 108 7.83 -13.18 15.36
C LYS A 108 8.42 -12.10 14.46
N TRP A 109 9.11 -11.12 15.03
CA TRP A 109 9.70 -10.01 14.29
C TRP A 109 11.23 -10.00 14.48
N CYS A 110 11.93 -9.57 13.44
CA CYS A 110 13.37 -9.37 13.44
C CYS A 110 13.67 -7.92 13.05
N LEU A 111 14.52 -7.24 13.83
CA LEU A 111 15.02 -5.92 13.46
C LEU A 111 15.97 -6.04 12.26
N PHE A 112 15.69 -5.25 11.24
CA PHE A 112 16.50 -5.12 10.05
C PHE A 112 16.93 -3.67 9.90
N ILE A 113 18.23 -3.44 9.76
CA ILE A 113 18.79 -2.12 9.50
C ILE A 113 19.53 -2.17 8.17
N ASP A 114 19.15 -1.25 7.29
CA ASP A 114 19.73 -1.07 5.96
C ASP A 114 20.32 0.31 5.84
N SER A 115 21.55 0.37 5.35
CA SER A 115 22.24 1.60 5.00
C SER A 115 22.43 1.67 3.49
N SER A 116 22.15 2.85 2.95
CA SER A 116 22.52 3.23 1.59
C SER A 116 23.38 4.48 1.62
N THR A 117 23.93 4.86 0.47
CA THR A 117 24.64 6.13 0.30
C THR A 117 23.79 7.36 0.63
N LYS A 118 22.46 7.24 0.62
CA LYS A 118 21.52 8.36 0.81
C LYS A 118 20.78 8.34 2.14
N SER A 119 20.73 7.19 2.81
CA SER A 119 19.89 7.04 4.00
C SER A 119 20.26 5.82 4.83
N LEU A 120 20.01 5.92 6.13
CA LEU A 120 19.94 4.81 7.08
C LEU A 120 18.47 4.53 7.40
N LYS A 121 18.05 3.26 7.34
CA LYS A 121 16.67 2.82 7.58
C LYS A 121 16.68 1.65 8.54
N ALA A 122 15.72 1.63 9.46
CA ALA A 122 15.46 0.48 10.33
C ALA A 122 13.98 0.10 10.22
N GLY A 123 13.71 -1.21 10.17
CA GLY A 123 12.36 -1.74 10.15
C GLY A 123 12.30 -3.13 10.76
N LEU A 124 11.09 -3.58 11.08
CA LEU A 124 10.83 -4.94 11.54
C LEU A 124 10.39 -5.80 10.35
N LEU A 125 11.01 -6.96 10.22
CA LEU A 125 10.61 -8.01 9.28
C LEU A 125 9.91 -9.12 10.04
N HIS A 126 8.77 -9.57 9.53
CA HIS A 126 8.08 -10.71 10.13
C HIS A 126 8.76 -12.02 9.69
N ASN A 127 9.12 -12.88 10.64
CA ASN A 127 9.91 -14.10 10.42
C ASN A 127 9.27 -15.09 9.42
N GLY A 128 7.94 -15.07 9.28
CA GLY A 128 7.20 -15.89 8.31
C GLY A 128 6.70 -15.13 7.08
N ASN A 129 7.14 -13.88 6.87
CA ASN A 129 6.68 -12.99 5.79
C ASN A 129 5.15 -12.90 5.62
N LYS A 130 4.41 -13.09 6.73
CA LYS A 130 2.93 -13.03 6.75
C LYS A 130 2.40 -11.60 6.77
N PHE A 131 3.23 -10.68 7.26
CA PHE A 131 2.90 -9.26 7.40
C PHE A 131 3.97 -8.43 6.68
N PRO A 132 3.60 -7.24 6.18
CA PRO A 132 4.57 -6.32 5.58
C PRO A 132 5.61 -5.87 6.60
N SER A 133 6.74 -5.37 6.11
CA SER A 133 7.75 -4.78 6.96
C SER A 133 7.21 -3.51 7.63
N LEU A 134 7.54 -3.32 8.91
CA LEU A 134 7.12 -2.15 9.67
C LEU A 134 8.29 -1.17 9.79
N PRO A 135 8.21 0.04 9.22
CA PRO A 135 9.27 1.02 9.35
C PRO A 135 9.36 1.50 10.80
N LEU A 136 10.56 1.46 11.37
CA LEU A 136 10.82 1.90 12.74
C LEU A 136 11.65 3.18 12.79
N ALA A 137 12.62 3.33 11.91
CA ALA A 137 13.43 4.53 11.86
C ALA A 137 13.94 4.84 10.44
N HIS A 138 14.17 6.11 10.18
CA HIS A 138 14.70 6.61 8.92
C HIS A 138 15.54 7.87 9.14
N SER A 139 16.71 7.94 8.53
CA SER A 139 17.54 9.14 8.48
C SER A 139 18.18 9.29 7.11
N ILE A 140 18.21 10.52 6.60
CA ILE A 140 19.00 10.89 5.40
C ILE A 140 20.35 11.53 5.77
N MET A 141 20.56 11.82 7.06
CA MET A 141 21.74 12.53 7.56
C MET A 141 22.76 11.58 8.18
N LEU A 142 22.29 10.47 8.75
CA LEU A 142 23.14 9.46 9.35
C LEU A 142 23.78 8.57 8.29
N LYS A 143 25.06 8.30 8.50
CA LYS A 143 25.85 7.35 7.72
C LYS A 143 26.00 6.03 8.46
N GLU A 144 26.32 4.98 7.72
CA GLU A 144 26.68 3.68 8.29
C GLU A 144 27.96 3.78 9.13
N ASN A 145 27.80 3.82 10.44
CA ASN A 145 28.88 3.75 11.41
C ASN A 145 28.32 3.37 12.78
N TYR A 146 29.19 2.91 13.67
CA TYR A 146 28.82 2.42 15.00
C TYR A 146 28.02 3.44 15.82
N LYS A 147 28.38 4.73 15.76
CA LYS A 147 27.69 5.79 16.50
C LYS A 147 26.24 5.95 16.01
N SER A 148 26.03 5.94 14.70
CA SER A 148 24.69 6.01 14.11
C SER A 148 23.84 4.80 14.50
N PHE A 149 24.39 3.58 14.40
CA PHE A 149 23.65 2.36 14.79
C PHE A 149 23.29 2.39 16.28
N LYS A 150 24.24 2.77 17.14
CA LYS A 150 23.99 2.91 18.58
C LYS A 150 22.87 3.90 18.85
N MET A 151 22.87 5.04 18.17
CA MET A 151 21.83 6.05 18.29
C MET A 151 20.45 5.51 17.86
N VAL A 152 20.38 4.77 16.75
CA VAL A 152 19.14 4.13 16.28
C VAL A 152 18.62 3.12 17.31
N LEU A 153 19.47 2.22 17.79
CA LEU A 153 19.07 1.18 18.76
C LEU A 153 18.59 1.78 20.08
N GLN A 154 19.27 2.82 20.57
CA GLN A 154 18.88 3.54 21.80
C GLN A 154 17.51 4.22 21.66
N ASN A 155 17.27 4.94 20.56
CA ASN A 155 15.97 5.58 20.31
C ASN A 155 14.84 4.57 20.11
N LEU A 156 15.15 3.39 19.55
CA LEU A 156 14.19 2.30 19.40
C LEU A 156 13.97 1.48 20.67
N GLN A 157 14.75 1.72 21.73
CA GLN A 157 14.75 0.90 22.95
C GLN A 157 14.88 -0.60 22.62
N TYR A 158 15.78 -0.92 21.68
CA TYR A 158 16.01 -2.27 21.21
C TYR A 158 17.34 -2.76 21.79
N GLU A 159 17.25 -3.51 22.90
CA GLU A 159 18.38 -4.15 23.59
C GLU A 159 18.71 -5.53 23.02
#